data_AF-A0A8J7QQE4-F1
#
_entry.id   AF-A0A8J7QQE4-F1
#
_cell.length_a   1.000
_cell.length_b   1.000
_cell.length_c   1.000
_cell.angle_alpha   90.00
_cell.angle_beta   90.00
_cell.angle_gamma   90.00
#
_symmetry.space_group_name_H-M   'P 1'
#
loop_
_entity.id
_entity.type
_entity.pdbx_description
1 polymer ?
#
loop_
_entity_poly.entity_id
_entity_poly.type
_entity_poly.pdbx_seq_one_letter_code
_entity_poly.pdbx_strand_id
1 'polypeptide(L)'
;MRKLVDSEKQMTCAVALAEMESVYRCSLLTRLAVERLERKSNDLLTYYNENHDWLQTLHILLFRYIGGNDNKEPMTKMARTVTSVMCLRERKMRCNVEALLFGASGLLEGRLLDGYCRQLMNDYEYLQQKYRFFTPLYIADWQRGNIYPSANPLVRLSQLVAILCDNDVLIDSLFACKSADDVCRLFDVESSEYWAKRCGATYSDGRPPRLGKTKANMLGINVVVPFLFVYGRQMNKQAYCDQAIDLLESLMAESNKYTRFWTGYGVPMLSASDSQALLQLSTCYCAENRCDECGLGKMIYKKD
;
A
#
# COMPACT_ATOMS: atom_id res chain seq x y z
N MET A 1 -13.89 8.12 14.44
CA MET A 1 -13.49 9.28 13.61
C MET A 1 -13.19 10.46 14.55
N ARG A 2 -11.95 10.58 15.07
CA ARG A 2 -11.55 11.76 15.86
C ARG A 2 -11.45 12.94 14.88
N LYS A 3 -12.32 13.95 15.02
CA LYS A 3 -12.13 15.25 14.36
C LYS A 3 -10.78 15.78 14.84
N LEU A 4 -9.82 15.94 13.92
CA LEU A 4 -8.64 16.76 14.18
C LEU A 4 -9.19 18.19 14.26
N VAL A 5 -9.48 18.64 15.47
CA VAL A 5 -9.48 20.08 15.73
C VAL A 5 -8.00 20.42 15.75
N ASP A 6 -7.54 21.14 14.73
CA ASP A 6 -6.14 21.58 14.66
C ASP A 6 -5.83 22.32 15.97
N SER A 7 -4.89 21.79 16.75
CA SER A 7 -4.55 22.40 18.02
C SER A 7 -3.77 23.68 17.75
N GLU A 8 -3.93 24.68 18.63
CA GLU A 8 -3.17 25.93 18.57
C GLU A 8 -1.65 25.65 18.45
N LYS A 9 -1.15 24.65 19.19
CA LYS A 9 0.23 24.20 19.10
C LYS A 9 0.62 23.69 17.72
N GLN A 10 -0.26 22.93 17.07
CA GLN A 10 0.01 22.40 15.74
C GLN A 10 0.08 23.53 14.69
N MET A 11 -0.74 24.57 14.83
CA MET A 11 -0.66 25.77 14.00
C MET A 11 0.67 26.52 14.20
N THR A 12 1.11 26.71 15.46
CA THR A 12 2.42 27.31 15.75
C THR A 12 3.56 26.52 15.12
N CYS A 13 3.52 25.18 15.23
CA CYS A 13 4.49 24.31 14.57
C CYS A 13 4.49 24.47 13.05
N ALA A 14 3.32 24.63 12.43
CA ALA A 14 3.20 24.78 10.98
C ALA A 14 3.83 26.08 10.48
N VAL A 15 3.55 27.21 11.16
CA VAL A 15 4.16 28.50 10.86
C VAL A 15 5.68 28.45 11.07
N ALA A 16 6.13 27.95 12.21
CA ALA A 16 7.56 27.84 12.51
C ALA A 16 8.30 26.99 11.47
N LEU A 17 7.70 25.89 11.01
CA LEU A 17 8.30 25.03 9.99
C LEU A 17 8.32 25.69 8.60
N ALA A 18 7.32 26.51 8.27
CA ALA A 18 7.27 27.25 7.00
C ALA A 18 8.36 28.34 6.94
N GLU A 19 8.56 29.06 8.05
CA GLU A 19 9.55 30.15 8.18
C GLU A 19 10.98 29.64 8.42
N MET A 20 11.14 28.38 8.82
CA MET A 20 12.44 27.76 9.07
C MET A 20 13.35 27.79 7.84
N GLU A 21 14.63 28.09 8.07
CA GLU A 21 15.66 28.04 7.03
C GLU A 21 15.72 26.64 6.39
N SER A 22 15.94 26.59 5.06
CA SER A 22 15.81 25.36 4.28
C SER A 22 16.69 24.22 4.81
N VAL A 23 17.92 24.51 5.22
CA VAL A 23 18.87 23.51 5.74
C VAL A 23 18.35 22.84 7.01
N TYR A 24 17.85 23.62 7.97
CA TYR A 24 17.29 23.09 9.22
C TYR A 24 15.99 22.31 8.97
N ARG A 25 15.14 22.84 8.08
CA ARG A 25 13.89 22.16 7.70
C ARG A 25 14.17 20.81 7.04
N CYS A 26 15.08 20.76 6.06
CA CYS A 26 15.46 19.51 5.41
C CYS A 26 15.99 18.51 6.43
N SER A 27 16.93 18.91 7.30
CA SER A 27 17.47 18.01 8.34
C SER A 27 16.38 17.44 9.27
N LEU A 28 15.45 18.29 9.72
CA LEU A 28 14.33 17.88 10.56
C LEU A 28 13.40 16.89 9.83
N LEU A 29 13.03 17.19 8.58
CA LEU A 29 12.14 16.34 7.78
C LEU A 29 12.81 15.01 7.44
N THR A 30 14.09 14.99 7.06
CA THR A 30 14.84 13.75 6.80
C THR A 30 14.82 12.85 8.03
N ARG A 31 15.08 13.37 9.23
CA ARG A 31 15.02 12.58 10.47
C ARG A 31 13.63 11.99 10.70
N LEU A 32 12.57 12.77 10.53
CA LEU A 32 11.19 12.32 10.68
C LEU A 32 10.77 11.30 9.60
N ALA A 33 11.26 11.44 8.37
CA ALA A 33 11.04 10.47 7.30
C ALA A 33 11.69 9.13 7.63
N VAL A 34 12.93 9.13 8.12
CA VAL A 34 13.64 7.92 8.57
C VAL A 34 12.90 7.25 9.72
N GLU A 35 12.48 7.99 10.76
CA GLU A 35 11.68 7.41 11.84
C GLU A 35 10.39 6.74 11.34
N ARG A 36 9.73 7.34 10.35
CA ARG A 36 8.53 6.75 9.75
C ARG A 36 8.85 5.48 8.98
N LEU A 37 9.94 5.50 8.22
CA LEU A 37 10.41 4.34 7.48
C LEU A 37 10.71 3.20 8.45
N GLU A 38 11.43 3.46 9.55
CA GLU A 38 11.70 2.46 10.58
C GLU A 38 10.44 1.86 11.21
N ARG A 39 9.40 2.68 11.46
CA ARG A 39 8.12 2.16 11.95
C ARG A 39 7.42 1.26 10.94
N LYS A 40 7.39 1.68 9.66
CA LYS A 40 6.86 0.83 8.57
C LYS A 40 7.68 -0.45 8.40
N SER A 41 8.99 -0.38 8.62
CA SER A 41 9.89 -1.52 8.60
C SER A 41 9.58 -2.50 9.71
N ASN A 42 9.23 -2.03 10.92
CA ASN A 42 8.81 -2.89 12.01
C ASN A 42 7.48 -3.61 11.71
N ASP A 43 6.52 -2.91 11.07
CA ASP A 43 5.29 -3.55 10.59
C ASP A 43 5.60 -4.66 9.57
N LEU A 44 6.52 -4.42 8.64
CA LEU A 44 6.96 -5.41 7.67
C LEU A 44 7.62 -6.62 8.34
N LEU A 45 8.51 -6.38 9.30
CA LEU A 45 9.18 -7.45 10.05
C LEU A 45 8.19 -8.33 10.80
N THR A 46 7.06 -7.77 11.26
CA THR A 46 5.97 -8.56 11.85
C THR A 46 5.48 -9.62 10.86
N TYR A 47 5.20 -9.25 9.61
CA TYR A 47 4.78 -10.19 8.57
C TYR A 47 5.88 -11.17 8.16
N TYR A 48 7.13 -10.70 8.08
CA TYR A 48 8.25 -11.57 7.77
C TYR A 48 8.44 -12.65 8.84
N ASN A 49 8.30 -12.30 10.11
CA ASN A 49 8.45 -13.24 11.22
C ASN A 49 7.31 -14.26 11.33
N GLU A 50 6.20 -14.11 10.59
CA GLU A 50 5.15 -15.13 10.53
C GLU A 50 5.62 -16.42 9.84
N ASN A 51 6.47 -16.31 8.80
CA ASN A 51 6.83 -17.45 7.95
C ASN A 51 8.30 -17.47 7.49
N HIS A 52 9.08 -16.43 7.78
CA HIS A 52 10.45 -16.21 7.29
C HIS A 52 10.60 -16.32 5.76
N ASP A 53 9.55 -15.90 5.04
CA ASP A 53 9.48 -15.96 3.59
C ASP A 53 9.27 -14.55 3.02
N TRP A 54 10.28 -14.06 2.29
CA TRP A 54 10.27 -12.75 1.64
C TRP A 54 9.17 -12.62 0.58
N LEU A 55 8.89 -13.69 -0.16
CA LEU A 55 7.90 -13.67 -1.23
C LEU A 55 6.48 -13.67 -0.66
N GLN A 56 6.22 -14.44 0.39
CA GLN A 56 4.97 -14.35 1.14
C GLN A 56 4.81 -12.97 1.82
N THR A 57 5.89 -12.40 2.36
CA THR A 57 5.87 -11.05 2.96
C THR A 57 5.50 -9.99 1.93
N LEU A 58 6.14 -10.01 0.75
CA LEU A 58 5.81 -9.12 -0.36
C LEU A 58 4.35 -9.28 -0.80
N HIS A 59 3.88 -10.53 -0.90
CA HIS A 59 2.50 -10.84 -1.26
C HIS A 59 1.49 -10.23 -0.27
N ILE A 60 1.74 -10.38 1.04
CA ILE A 60 0.90 -9.77 2.09
C ILE A 60 0.88 -8.26 1.97
N LEU A 61 2.05 -7.60 1.82
CA LEU A 61 2.12 -6.14 1.68
C LEU A 61 1.37 -5.65 0.46
N LEU A 62 1.55 -6.32 -0.69
CA LEU A 62 0.89 -5.95 -1.94
C LEU A 62 -0.62 -5.97 -1.79
N PHE A 63 -1.18 -7.06 -1.26
CA PHE A 63 -2.62 -7.18 -1.00
C PHE A 63 -3.10 -6.13 0.00
N ARG A 64 -2.40 -6.00 1.12
CA ARG A 64 -2.74 -5.06 2.19
C ARG A 64 -2.89 -3.63 1.65
N TYR A 65 -1.93 -3.17 0.87
CA TYR A 65 -1.92 -1.79 0.39
C TYR A 65 -2.77 -1.58 -0.85
N ILE A 66 -2.93 -2.56 -1.75
CA ILE A 66 -3.87 -2.39 -2.88
C ILE A 66 -5.32 -2.26 -2.40
N GLY A 67 -5.67 -2.90 -1.28
CA GLY A 67 -6.98 -2.79 -0.62
C GLY A 67 -7.32 -1.40 -0.08
N GLY A 68 -6.32 -0.50 0.04
CA GLY A 68 -6.52 0.83 0.63
C GLY A 68 -6.99 0.76 2.08
N ASN A 69 -7.50 1.87 2.62
CA ASN A 69 -7.94 1.92 4.02
C ASN A 69 -9.19 1.09 4.29
N ASP A 70 -10.11 1.01 3.32
CA ASP A 70 -11.42 0.38 3.50
C ASP A 70 -11.33 -1.15 3.53
N ASN A 71 -10.42 -1.74 2.75
CA ASN A 71 -10.28 -3.19 2.61
C ASN A 71 -8.88 -3.69 2.97
N LYS A 72 -8.13 -2.94 3.79
CA LYS A 72 -6.77 -3.27 4.24
C LYS A 72 -6.69 -4.65 4.92
N GLU A 73 -7.54 -4.86 5.91
CA GLU A 73 -7.54 -6.08 6.73
C GLU A 73 -8.11 -7.29 5.98
N PRO A 74 -9.25 -7.18 5.26
CA PRO A 74 -9.74 -8.27 4.41
C PRO A 74 -8.71 -8.71 3.36
N MET A 75 -8.03 -7.77 2.71
CA MET A 75 -6.96 -8.12 1.75
C MET A 75 -5.75 -8.78 2.44
N THR A 76 -5.40 -8.36 3.65
CA THR A 76 -4.33 -9.00 4.42
C THR A 76 -4.69 -10.44 4.79
N LYS A 77 -5.93 -10.68 5.24
CA LYS A 77 -6.47 -12.01 5.50
C LYS A 77 -6.48 -12.85 4.22
N MET A 78 -6.90 -12.25 3.11
CA MET A 78 -6.91 -12.88 1.79
C MET A 78 -5.52 -13.37 1.37
N ALA A 79 -4.47 -12.57 1.53
CA ALA A 79 -3.09 -12.94 1.21
C ALA A 79 -2.52 -14.05 2.10
N ARG A 80 -3.04 -14.22 3.31
CA ARG A 80 -2.70 -15.36 4.18
C ARG A 80 -3.48 -16.61 3.78
N THR A 81 -4.73 -16.46 3.35
CA THR A 81 -5.59 -17.57 2.88
C THR A 81 -5.11 -18.14 1.55
N VAL A 82 -4.86 -17.28 0.55
CA VAL A 82 -4.30 -17.67 -0.75
C VAL A 82 -2.85 -17.20 -0.77
N THR A 83 -1.92 -18.14 -0.53
CA THR A 83 -0.51 -17.80 -0.37
C THR A 83 0.18 -17.47 -1.70
N SER A 84 1.34 -16.82 -1.61
CA SER A 84 2.22 -16.53 -2.74
C SER A 84 2.55 -17.80 -3.52
N VAL A 85 2.87 -18.91 -2.82
CA VAL A 85 3.21 -20.20 -3.43
C VAL A 85 2.05 -20.77 -4.24
N MET A 86 0.81 -20.66 -3.75
CA MET A 86 -0.38 -21.11 -4.48
C MET A 86 -0.53 -20.31 -5.78
N CYS A 87 -0.43 -18.98 -5.69
CA CYS A 87 -0.51 -18.11 -6.86
C CYS A 87 0.58 -18.45 -7.88
N LEU A 88 1.84 -18.61 -7.45
CA LEU A 88 2.97 -18.93 -8.33
C LEU A 88 2.81 -20.26 -9.06
N ARG A 89 2.29 -21.29 -8.37
CA ARG A 89 2.07 -22.61 -8.97
C ARG A 89 0.98 -22.58 -10.03
N GLU A 90 -0.03 -21.73 -9.84
CA GLU A 90 -1.18 -21.63 -10.74
C GLU A 90 -1.05 -20.55 -11.82
N ARG A 91 -0.11 -19.61 -11.69
CA ARG A 91 -0.03 -18.39 -12.54
C ARG A 91 0.03 -18.62 -14.05
N LYS A 92 0.50 -19.80 -14.49
CA LYS A 92 0.51 -20.17 -15.92
C LYS A 92 -0.89 -20.16 -16.54
N MET A 93 -1.92 -20.41 -15.73
CA MET A 93 -3.31 -20.28 -16.14
C MET A 93 -3.96 -19.18 -15.30
N ARG A 94 -4.15 -18.01 -15.91
CA ARG A 94 -4.74 -16.84 -15.23
C ARG A 94 -6.07 -17.16 -14.54
N CYS A 95 -6.91 -17.97 -15.19
CA CYS A 95 -8.19 -18.43 -14.64
C CYS A 95 -8.05 -19.18 -13.31
N ASN A 96 -6.95 -19.90 -13.08
CA ASN A 96 -6.73 -20.60 -11.80
C ASN A 96 -6.42 -19.62 -10.67
N VAL A 97 -5.62 -18.58 -10.94
CA VAL A 97 -5.35 -17.53 -9.95
C VAL A 97 -6.62 -16.71 -9.70
N GLU A 98 -7.42 -16.44 -10.75
CA GLU A 98 -8.76 -15.87 -10.58
C GLU A 98 -9.64 -16.77 -9.70
N ALA A 99 -9.72 -18.07 -9.97
CA ALA A 99 -10.52 -19.00 -9.20
C ALA A 99 -10.09 -19.03 -7.72
N LEU A 100 -8.78 -19.10 -7.44
CA LEU A 100 -8.24 -18.99 -6.09
C LEU A 100 -8.68 -17.69 -5.41
N LEU A 101 -8.47 -16.54 -6.06
CA LEU A 101 -8.71 -15.25 -5.42
C LEU A 101 -10.19 -14.91 -5.29
N PHE A 102 -11.00 -15.15 -6.32
CA PHE A 102 -12.42 -14.85 -6.27
C PHE A 102 -13.20 -15.88 -5.45
N GLY A 103 -12.90 -17.17 -5.59
CA GLY A 103 -13.55 -18.22 -4.79
C GLY A 103 -13.25 -18.08 -3.30
N ALA A 104 -11.98 -17.88 -2.93
CA ALA A 104 -11.61 -17.73 -1.52
C ALA A 104 -12.05 -16.40 -0.89
N SER A 105 -12.42 -15.40 -1.69
CA SER A 105 -12.89 -14.11 -1.16
C SER A 105 -14.30 -14.16 -0.55
N GLY A 106 -15.12 -15.15 -0.91
CA GLY A 106 -16.54 -15.17 -0.57
C GLY A 106 -17.38 -14.11 -1.31
N LEU A 107 -16.79 -13.27 -2.17
CA LEU A 107 -17.49 -12.19 -2.87
C LEU A 107 -18.43 -12.67 -4.00
N LEU A 108 -18.30 -13.94 -4.39
CA LEU A 108 -19.17 -14.60 -5.37
C LEU A 108 -20.42 -15.23 -4.73
N GLU A 109 -20.44 -15.43 -3.41
CA GLU A 109 -21.58 -16.02 -2.71
C GLU A 109 -22.85 -15.16 -2.86
N GLY A 110 -23.99 -15.82 -3.08
CA GLY A 110 -25.30 -15.15 -3.17
C GLY A 110 -25.51 -14.28 -4.41
N ARG A 111 -24.58 -14.28 -5.39
CA ARG A 111 -24.78 -13.61 -6.68
C ARG A 111 -25.42 -14.56 -7.69
N LEU A 112 -26.23 -14.04 -8.60
CA LEU A 112 -26.56 -14.75 -9.83
C LEU A 112 -25.24 -14.98 -10.59
N LEU A 113 -24.78 -16.23 -10.57
CA LEU A 113 -23.56 -16.65 -11.25
C LEU A 113 -23.89 -16.89 -12.72
N ASP A 114 -23.33 -16.03 -13.59
CA ASP A 114 -23.26 -16.31 -15.01
C ASP A 114 -22.32 -17.50 -15.28
N GLY A 115 -22.16 -17.87 -16.56
CA GLY A 115 -21.32 -19.02 -16.92
C GLY A 115 -19.88 -18.90 -16.44
N TYR A 116 -19.30 -17.69 -16.50
CA TYR A 116 -17.91 -17.45 -16.10
C TYR A 116 -17.73 -17.54 -14.58
N CYS A 117 -18.61 -16.92 -13.79
CA CYS A 117 -18.58 -17.09 -12.34
C CYS A 117 -18.78 -18.54 -11.89
N ARG A 118 -19.64 -19.31 -12.58
CA ARG A 118 -19.79 -20.75 -12.31
C ARG A 118 -18.50 -21.52 -12.59
N GLN A 119 -17.84 -21.22 -13.70
CA GLN A 119 -16.55 -21.84 -14.03
C GLN A 119 -15.50 -21.57 -12.95
N LEU A 120 -15.38 -20.31 -12.51
CA LEU A 120 -14.43 -19.95 -11.44
C LEU A 120 -14.72 -20.69 -10.12
N MET A 121 -16.00 -20.89 -9.77
CA MET A 121 -16.35 -21.63 -8.56
C MET A 121 -16.01 -23.12 -8.69
N ASN A 122 -16.27 -23.74 -9.84
CA ASN A 122 -15.88 -25.14 -10.10
C ASN A 122 -14.36 -25.32 -10.04
N ASP A 123 -13.61 -24.42 -10.67
CA ASP A 123 -12.14 -24.43 -10.65
C ASP A 123 -11.63 -24.19 -9.22
N TYR A 124 -12.28 -23.30 -8.47
CA TYR A 124 -11.97 -23.04 -7.07
C TYR A 124 -12.16 -24.27 -6.19
N GLU A 125 -13.26 -25.01 -6.34
CA GLU A 125 -13.51 -26.25 -5.57
C GLU A 125 -12.38 -27.26 -5.78
N TYR A 126 -11.94 -27.46 -7.03
CA TYR A 126 -10.80 -28.32 -7.33
C TYR A 126 -9.49 -27.79 -6.69
N LEU A 127 -9.21 -26.50 -6.82
CA LEU A 127 -7.98 -25.90 -6.27
C LEU A 127 -7.98 -25.89 -4.74
N GLN A 128 -9.13 -25.71 -4.11
CA GLN A 128 -9.28 -25.78 -2.66
C GLN A 128 -8.95 -27.20 -2.16
N GLN A 129 -9.40 -28.24 -2.85
CA GLN A 129 -9.00 -29.63 -2.56
C GLN A 129 -7.50 -29.84 -2.74
N LYS A 130 -6.94 -29.38 -3.87
CA LYS A 130 -5.50 -29.47 -4.20
C LYS A 130 -4.60 -28.85 -3.11
N TYR A 131 -5.05 -27.76 -2.49
CA TYR A 131 -4.31 -27.01 -1.48
C TYR A 131 -4.81 -27.23 -0.04
N ARG A 132 -5.41 -28.40 0.24
CA ARG A 132 -5.76 -28.87 1.60
C ARG A 132 -6.82 -28.03 2.33
N PHE A 133 -7.88 -27.64 1.63
CA PHE A 133 -9.11 -27.07 2.22
C PHE A 133 -8.89 -25.87 3.15
N PHE A 134 -8.24 -24.83 2.63
CA PHE A 134 -8.15 -23.57 3.36
C PHE A 134 -9.54 -22.90 3.45
N THR A 135 -9.76 -22.18 4.56
CA THR A 135 -11.03 -21.51 4.86
C THR A 135 -11.18 -20.22 4.06
N PRO A 136 -12.27 -20.05 3.27
CA PRO A 136 -12.54 -18.80 2.56
C PRO A 136 -12.89 -17.67 3.53
N LEU A 137 -12.86 -16.44 3.01
CA LEU A 137 -13.37 -15.26 3.68
C LEU A 137 -14.88 -15.15 3.51
N TYR A 138 -15.52 -14.39 4.39
CA TYR A 138 -16.95 -14.11 4.28
C TYR A 138 -17.20 -12.81 3.52
N ILE A 139 -18.32 -12.74 2.80
CA ILE A 139 -18.72 -11.51 2.11
C ILE A 139 -18.82 -10.29 3.05
N ALA A 140 -19.12 -10.53 4.34
CA ALA A 140 -19.24 -9.52 5.38
C ALA A 140 -17.88 -8.95 5.84
N ASP A 141 -16.76 -9.64 5.55
CA ASP A 141 -15.42 -9.12 5.84
C ASP A 141 -15.13 -7.86 4.99
N TRP A 142 -15.74 -7.74 3.82
CA TRP A 142 -15.39 -6.71 2.83
C TRP A 142 -16.24 -5.44 2.95
N GLN A 143 -15.58 -4.28 2.91
CA GLN A 143 -16.26 -3.01 2.67
C GLN A 143 -16.61 -2.87 1.20
N ARG A 144 -17.91 -2.83 0.91
CA ARG A 144 -18.47 -2.82 -0.45
C ARG A 144 -19.37 -1.61 -0.73
N GLY A 145 -19.85 -0.93 0.31
CA GLY A 145 -20.71 0.25 0.18
C GLY A 145 -19.92 1.55 0.23
N ASN A 146 -20.41 2.60 -0.44
CA ASN A 146 -19.81 3.94 -0.46
C ASN A 146 -18.34 3.97 -0.92
N ILE A 147 -17.95 3.06 -1.79
CA ILE A 147 -16.63 3.02 -2.43
C ILE A 147 -16.75 3.38 -3.90
N TYR A 148 -15.72 4.03 -4.45
CA TYR A 148 -15.63 4.27 -5.89
C TYR A 148 -15.59 2.93 -6.65
N PRO A 149 -16.20 2.83 -7.84
CA PRO A 149 -16.22 1.58 -8.62
C PRO A 149 -14.84 0.97 -8.86
N SER A 150 -13.83 1.79 -9.15
CA SER A 150 -12.44 1.36 -9.34
C SER A 150 -11.74 0.89 -8.05
N ALA A 151 -12.33 1.15 -6.88
CA ALA A 151 -11.88 0.66 -5.58
C ALA A 151 -12.65 -0.58 -5.10
N ASN A 152 -13.60 -1.09 -5.89
CA ASN A 152 -14.33 -2.30 -5.57
C ASN A 152 -13.38 -3.49 -5.34
N PRO A 153 -13.58 -4.31 -4.29
CA PRO A 153 -12.75 -5.48 -4.02
C PRO A 153 -12.58 -6.41 -5.23
N LEU A 154 -13.63 -6.65 -6.03
CA LEU A 154 -13.54 -7.50 -7.21
C LEU A 154 -12.60 -6.91 -8.28
N VAL A 155 -12.65 -5.59 -8.48
CA VAL A 155 -11.73 -4.89 -9.40
C VAL A 155 -10.30 -4.95 -8.87
N ARG A 156 -10.09 -4.77 -7.57
CA ARG A 156 -8.76 -4.86 -6.93
C ARG A 156 -8.17 -6.27 -6.99
N LEU A 157 -8.98 -7.31 -6.76
CA LEU A 157 -8.56 -8.70 -6.94
C LEU A 157 -8.19 -8.97 -8.40
N SER A 158 -8.97 -8.46 -9.36
CA SER A 158 -8.64 -8.59 -10.78
C SER A 158 -7.30 -7.93 -11.15
N GLN A 159 -7.01 -6.76 -10.58
CA GLN A 159 -5.70 -6.09 -10.75
C GLN A 159 -4.56 -6.88 -10.09
N LEU A 160 -4.80 -7.48 -8.91
CA LEU A 160 -3.83 -8.38 -8.28
C LEU A 160 -3.52 -9.59 -9.15
N VAL A 161 -4.54 -10.22 -9.76
CA VAL A 161 -4.33 -11.31 -10.71
C VAL A 161 -3.40 -10.86 -11.84
N ALA A 162 -3.62 -9.67 -12.41
CA ALA A 162 -2.74 -9.12 -13.44
C ALA A 162 -1.30 -9.00 -12.94
N ILE A 163 -1.07 -8.42 -11.76
CA ILE A 163 0.29 -8.27 -11.18
C ILE A 163 0.96 -9.64 -10.98
N LEU A 164 0.22 -10.63 -10.48
CA LEU A 164 0.75 -11.95 -10.14
C LEU A 164 1.01 -12.86 -11.35
N CYS A 165 0.20 -12.71 -12.41
CA CYS A 165 0.31 -13.54 -13.60
C CYS A 165 1.20 -12.92 -14.67
N ASP A 166 1.14 -11.59 -14.83
CA ASP A 166 1.80 -10.91 -15.95
C ASP A 166 3.26 -10.53 -15.63
N ASN A 167 3.68 -10.67 -14.36
CA ASN A 167 5.05 -10.41 -13.92
C ASN A 167 5.74 -11.67 -13.37
N ASP A 168 6.43 -12.40 -14.26
CA ASP A 168 7.12 -13.65 -13.91
C ASP A 168 8.23 -13.48 -12.86
N VAL A 169 8.77 -12.27 -12.73
CA VAL A 169 9.92 -11.90 -11.90
C VAL A 169 9.58 -10.68 -11.01
N LEU A 170 8.38 -10.70 -10.40
CA LEU A 170 7.87 -9.58 -9.60
C LEU A 170 8.85 -9.11 -8.52
N ILE A 171 9.48 -10.07 -7.82
CA ILE A 171 10.44 -9.75 -6.76
C ILE A 171 11.72 -9.11 -7.32
N ASP A 172 12.27 -9.61 -8.43
CA ASP A 172 13.46 -9.04 -9.06
C ASP A 172 13.16 -7.66 -9.66
N SER A 173 11.98 -7.49 -10.25
CA SER A 173 11.50 -6.22 -10.78
C SER A 173 11.35 -5.18 -9.66
N LEU A 174 10.93 -5.61 -8.46
CA LEU A 174 10.90 -4.75 -7.28
C LEU A 174 12.31 -4.33 -6.86
N PHE A 175 13.27 -5.27 -6.82
CA PHE A 175 14.68 -4.94 -6.52
C PHE A 175 15.32 -4.02 -7.57
N ALA A 176 14.84 -4.05 -8.81
CA ALA A 176 15.32 -3.20 -9.89
C ALA A 176 14.76 -1.76 -9.88
N CYS A 177 13.75 -1.46 -9.05
CA CYS A 177 13.12 -0.13 -9.03
C CYS A 177 14.02 0.94 -8.41
N LYS A 178 14.45 1.93 -9.20
CA LYS A 178 15.31 3.02 -8.76
C LYS A 178 14.67 4.41 -8.89
N SER A 179 13.51 4.49 -9.54
CA SER A 179 12.80 5.75 -9.80
C SER A 179 11.29 5.60 -9.67
N ALA A 180 10.59 6.73 -9.56
CA ALA A 180 9.13 6.78 -9.63
C ALA A 180 8.56 6.17 -10.93
N ASP A 181 9.28 6.31 -12.05
CA ASP A 181 8.88 5.71 -13.32
C ASP A 181 9.01 4.19 -13.31
N ASP A 182 10.03 3.63 -12.66
CA ASP A 182 10.15 2.18 -12.47
C ASP A 182 8.98 1.64 -11.65
N VAL A 183 8.62 2.32 -10.56
CA VAL A 183 7.45 1.95 -9.73
C VAL A 183 6.16 2.05 -10.53
N CYS A 184 6.00 3.09 -11.35
CA CYS A 184 4.84 3.22 -12.22
C CYS A 184 4.76 2.07 -13.22
N ARG A 185 5.86 1.72 -13.88
CA ARG A 185 5.94 0.57 -14.81
C ARG A 185 5.65 -0.76 -14.12
N LEU A 186 6.20 -0.97 -12.92
CA LEU A 186 6.00 -2.20 -12.15
C LEU A 186 4.52 -2.47 -11.85
N PHE A 187 3.74 -1.41 -11.60
CA PHE A 187 2.32 -1.50 -11.25
C PHE A 187 1.39 -0.99 -12.35
N ASP A 188 1.86 -0.96 -13.60
CA ASP A 188 1.11 -0.48 -14.76
C ASP A 188 0.10 -1.53 -15.26
N VAL A 189 -0.81 -1.97 -14.40
CA VAL A 189 -1.77 -3.04 -14.69
C VAL A 189 -3.20 -2.55 -14.89
N GLU A 190 -3.95 -3.30 -15.70
CA GLU A 190 -5.38 -3.15 -15.94
C GLU A 190 -6.15 -4.28 -15.24
N SER A 191 -7.37 -3.98 -14.77
CA SER A 191 -8.31 -5.05 -14.39
C SER A 191 -8.84 -5.75 -15.65
N SER A 192 -9.34 -6.97 -15.52
CA SER A 192 -10.04 -7.62 -16.63
C SER A 192 -11.30 -6.85 -17.01
N GLU A 193 -11.61 -6.86 -18.31
CA GLU A 193 -12.81 -6.20 -18.85
C GLU A 193 -14.09 -6.74 -18.22
N TYR A 194 -14.13 -8.04 -17.95
CA TYR A 194 -15.26 -8.69 -17.28
C TYR A 194 -15.55 -8.07 -15.90
N TRP A 195 -14.55 -8.00 -15.01
CA TRP A 195 -14.75 -7.47 -13.66
C TRP A 195 -14.99 -5.95 -13.68
N ALA A 196 -14.33 -5.23 -14.58
CA ALA A 196 -14.56 -3.80 -14.78
C ALA A 196 -16.02 -3.51 -15.15
N LYS A 197 -16.58 -4.22 -16.14
CA LYS A 197 -17.98 -4.07 -16.55
C LYS A 197 -18.94 -4.49 -15.44
N ARG A 198 -18.70 -5.64 -14.80
CA ARG A 198 -19.57 -6.16 -13.73
C ARG A 198 -19.66 -5.22 -12.52
N CYS A 199 -18.60 -4.46 -12.24
CA CYS A 199 -18.56 -3.48 -11.15
C CYS A 199 -18.89 -2.05 -11.59
N GLY A 200 -19.22 -1.80 -12.87
CA GLY A 200 -19.46 -0.45 -13.39
C GLY A 200 -18.24 0.46 -13.28
N ALA A 201 -17.03 -0.09 -13.36
CA ALA A 201 -15.78 0.61 -13.12
C ALA A 201 -15.06 1.05 -14.41
N THR A 202 -15.67 0.84 -15.56
CA THR A 202 -15.11 1.22 -16.86
C THR A 202 -15.00 2.74 -17.01
N TYR A 203 -14.00 3.19 -17.77
CA TYR A 203 -13.89 4.59 -18.18
C TYR A 203 -15.00 4.95 -19.18
N SER A 204 -15.15 6.25 -19.48
CA SER A 204 -16.15 6.76 -20.41
C SER A 204 -16.03 6.18 -21.82
N ASP A 205 -14.84 5.72 -22.22
CA ASP A 205 -14.57 5.03 -23.48
C ASP A 205 -14.76 3.50 -23.40
N GLY A 206 -15.27 2.99 -22.27
CA GLY A 206 -15.53 1.58 -22.02
C GLY A 206 -14.32 0.76 -21.58
N ARG A 207 -13.12 1.36 -21.48
CA ARG A 207 -11.90 0.62 -21.10
C ARG A 207 -11.89 0.23 -19.62
N PRO A 208 -11.25 -0.91 -19.26
CA PRO A 208 -11.06 -1.29 -17.87
C PRO A 208 -10.19 -0.26 -17.11
N PRO A 209 -10.43 -0.05 -15.81
CA PRO A 209 -9.63 0.85 -15.01
C PRO A 209 -8.21 0.32 -14.81
N ARG A 210 -7.24 1.21 -15.03
CA ARG A 210 -5.85 1.03 -14.63
C ARG A 210 -5.69 1.26 -13.13
N LEU A 211 -4.64 0.70 -12.54
CA LEU A 211 -4.29 1.00 -11.16
C LEU A 211 -4.07 2.51 -10.95
N GLY A 212 -3.38 3.14 -11.91
CA GLY A 212 -3.16 4.58 -11.99
C GLY A 212 -1.94 5.06 -11.19
N LYS A 213 -1.34 6.18 -11.63
CA LYS A 213 -0.10 6.73 -11.06
C LYS A 213 -0.18 6.99 -9.56
N THR A 214 -1.30 7.53 -9.06
CA THR A 214 -1.47 7.80 -7.62
C THR A 214 -1.40 6.52 -6.79
N LYS A 215 -2.00 5.43 -7.28
CA LYS A 215 -2.00 4.15 -6.57
C LYS A 215 -0.66 3.44 -6.70
N ALA A 216 -0.01 3.51 -7.86
CA ALA A 216 1.36 3.03 -8.04
C ALA A 216 2.34 3.76 -7.11
N ASN A 217 2.25 5.09 -7.01
CA ASN A 217 3.05 5.90 -6.07
C ASN A 217 2.81 5.46 -4.61
N MET A 218 1.55 5.21 -4.23
CA MET A 218 1.22 4.68 -2.90
C MET A 218 1.84 3.29 -2.65
N LEU A 219 1.82 2.39 -3.64
CA LEU A 219 2.49 1.09 -3.54
C LEU A 219 4.02 1.25 -3.47
N GLY A 220 4.62 2.21 -4.18
CA GLY A 220 6.03 2.55 -4.04
C GLY A 220 6.39 2.90 -2.59
N ILE A 221 5.62 3.82 -1.99
CA ILE A 221 5.85 4.34 -0.63
C ILE A 221 5.59 3.28 0.46
N ASN A 222 4.65 2.36 0.25
CA ASN A 222 4.17 1.45 1.29
C ASN A 222 4.60 -0.02 1.09
N VAL A 223 5.00 -0.41 -0.12
CA VAL A 223 5.44 -1.76 -0.46
C VAL A 223 6.91 -1.74 -0.85
N VAL A 224 7.28 -1.04 -1.93
CA VAL A 224 8.62 -1.13 -2.51
C VAL A 224 9.70 -0.56 -1.57
N VAL A 225 9.54 0.68 -1.13
CA VAL A 225 10.51 1.35 -0.26
C VAL A 225 10.72 0.60 1.06
N PRO A 226 9.68 0.25 1.86
CA PRO A 226 9.88 -0.48 3.11
C PRO A 226 10.49 -1.86 2.89
N PHE A 227 10.11 -2.56 1.80
CA PHE A 227 10.63 -3.88 1.50
C PHE A 227 12.12 -3.85 1.17
N LEU A 228 12.55 -2.94 0.28
CA LEU A 228 13.97 -2.73 -0.05
C LEU A 228 14.79 -2.42 1.20
N PHE A 229 14.31 -1.48 2.02
CA PHE A 229 15.02 -1.06 3.22
C PHE A 229 15.17 -2.20 4.25
N VAL A 230 14.08 -2.93 4.53
CA VAL A 230 14.14 -4.05 5.50
C VAL A 230 14.97 -5.21 4.97
N TYR A 231 14.79 -5.58 3.71
CA TYR A 231 15.61 -6.63 3.09
C TYR A 231 17.09 -6.26 3.10
N GLY A 232 17.42 -5.02 2.73
CA GLY A 232 18.77 -4.47 2.79
C GLY A 232 19.39 -4.59 4.19
N ARG A 233 18.66 -4.17 5.22
CA ARG A 233 19.12 -4.30 6.62
C ARG A 233 19.29 -5.75 7.06
N GLN A 234 18.31 -6.62 6.81
CA GLN A 234 18.36 -8.03 7.24
C GLN A 234 19.47 -8.82 6.53
N MET A 235 19.81 -8.44 5.29
CA MET A 235 20.84 -9.11 4.47
C MET A 235 22.20 -8.40 4.49
N ASN A 236 22.37 -7.35 5.29
CA ASN A 236 23.57 -6.49 5.32
C ASN A 236 23.96 -5.95 3.93
N LYS A 237 22.96 -5.55 3.12
CA LYS A 237 23.12 -4.98 1.78
C LYS A 237 22.77 -3.50 1.79
N GLN A 238 23.74 -2.66 2.17
CA GLN A 238 23.57 -1.21 2.29
C GLN A 238 23.03 -0.55 1.01
N ALA A 239 23.44 -1.03 -0.17
CA ALA A 239 22.97 -0.53 -1.45
C ALA A 239 21.43 -0.53 -1.59
N TYR A 240 20.73 -1.49 -0.99
CA TYR A 240 19.26 -1.51 -1.00
C TYR A 240 18.64 -0.55 0.01
N CYS A 241 19.32 -0.25 1.11
CA CYS A 241 18.89 0.78 2.06
C CYS A 241 18.98 2.17 1.42
N ASP A 242 20.11 2.46 0.76
CA ASP A 242 20.34 3.73 0.06
C ASP A 242 19.34 3.89 -1.09
N GLN A 243 19.18 2.84 -1.91
CA GLN A 243 18.16 2.82 -2.98
C GLN A 243 16.75 3.06 -2.45
N ALA A 244 16.38 2.55 -1.28
CA ALA A 244 15.06 2.78 -0.70
C ALA A 244 14.85 4.26 -0.32
N ILE A 245 15.88 4.92 0.19
CA ILE A 245 15.85 6.34 0.56
C ILE A 245 15.76 7.19 -0.71
N ASP A 246 16.65 6.96 -1.69
CA ASP A 246 16.64 7.66 -2.98
C ASP A 246 15.29 7.52 -3.69
N LEU A 247 14.73 6.31 -3.67
CA LEU A 247 13.43 6.03 -4.27
C LEU A 247 12.32 6.80 -3.55
N LEU A 248 12.34 6.88 -2.21
CA LEU A 248 11.37 7.65 -1.43
C LEU A 248 11.44 9.16 -1.74
N GLU A 249 12.63 9.68 -2.00
CA GLU A 249 12.82 11.08 -2.41
C GLU A 249 12.37 11.32 -3.86
N SER A 250 12.46 10.33 -4.73
CA SER A 250 12.00 10.43 -6.13
C SER A 250 10.46 10.35 -6.30
N LEU A 251 9.76 9.74 -5.34
CA LEU A 251 8.31 9.53 -5.40
C LEU A 251 7.55 10.83 -5.09
N MET A 252 6.35 10.97 -5.66
CA MET A 252 5.53 12.16 -5.45
C MET A 252 4.99 12.23 -4.03
N ALA A 253 4.93 13.45 -3.48
CA ALA A 253 4.31 13.73 -2.20
C ALA A 253 2.85 13.26 -2.13
N GLU A 254 2.48 12.59 -1.04
CA GLU A 254 1.08 12.17 -0.83
C GLU A 254 0.19 13.35 -0.44
N SER A 255 -0.97 13.48 -1.09
CA SER A 255 -2.00 14.43 -0.66
C SER A 255 -3.05 13.75 0.22
N ASN A 256 -3.07 14.11 1.50
CA ASN A 256 -4.04 13.64 2.49
C ASN A 256 -4.36 14.78 3.47
N LYS A 257 -5.23 14.52 4.45
CA LYS A 257 -5.67 15.56 5.39
C LYS A 257 -4.51 16.16 6.20
N TYR A 258 -3.49 15.38 6.54
CA TYR A 258 -2.35 15.86 7.31
C TYR A 258 -1.43 16.70 6.44
N THR A 259 -1.09 16.24 5.24
CA THR A 259 -0.21 16.99 4.35
C THR A 259 -0.84 18.28 3.86
N ARG A 260 -2.15 18.28 3.57
CA ARG A 260 -2.90 19.49 3.21
C ARG A 260 -2.90 20.56 4.30
N PHE A 261 -2.91 20.15 5.58
CA PHE A 261 -2.76 21.08 6.69
C PHE A 261 -1.41 21.82 6.58
N TRP A 262 -0.29 21.09 6.52
CA TRP A 262 1.04 21.72 6.49
C TRP A 262 1.27 22.59 5.24
N THR A 263 0.86 22.11 4.06
CA THR A 263 0.96 22.92 2.82
C THR A 263 0.10 24.17 2.88
N GLY A 264 -1.04 24.13 3.59
CA GLY A 264 -1.91 25.29 3.81
C GLY A 264 -1.24 26.42 4.60
N TYR A 265 -0.23 26.10 5.42
CA TYR A 265 0.61 27.06 6.14
C TYR A 265 1.92 27.39 5.40
N GLY A 266 2.07 26.97 4.14
CA GLY A 266 3.24 27.30 3.33
C GLY A 266 4.46 26.40 3.55
N VAL A 267 4.32 25.27 4.25
CA VAL A 267 5.41 24.29 4.35
C VAL A 267 5.64 23.64 2.99
N PRO A 268 6.83 23.74 2.38
CA PRO A 268 7.10 23.15 1.08
C PRO A 268 7.12 21.62 1.19
N MET A 269 6.62 20.95 0.15
CA MET A 269 6.55 19.51 0.06
C MET A 269 6.83 19.10 -1.38
N LEU A 270 7.97 18.44 -1.60
CA LEU A 270 8.47 18.12 -2.94
C LEU A 270 8.36 16.62 -3.21
N SER A 271 8.58 15.80 -2.18
CA SER A 271 8.74 14.36 -2.31
C SER A 271 7.81 13.57 -1.38
N ALA A 272 7.74 12.26 -1.62
CA ALA A 272 7.13 11.34 -0.69
C ALA A 272 7.86 11.34 0.66
N SER A 273 9.18 11.53 0.69
CA SER A 273 9.97 11.71 1.92
C SER A 273 9.41 12.84 2.80
N ASP A 274 9.17 14.02 2.23
CA ASP A 274 8.58 15.17 2.95
C ASP A 274 7.19 14.86 3.48
N SER A 275 6.35 14.25 2.62
CA SER A 275 5.00 13.86 3.04
C SER A 275 5.07 12.85 4.20
N GLN A 276 5.93 11.84 4.12
CA GLN A 276 6.14 10.85 5.18
C GLN A 276 6.60 11.52 6.48
N ALA A 277 7.55 12.44 6.42
CA ALA A 277 8.01 13.21 7.57
C ALA A 277 6.86 13.99 8.25
N LEU A 278 6.03 14.66 7.47
CA LEU A 278 4.91 15.43 8.01
C LEU A 278 3.78 14.54 8.54
N LEU A 279 3.55 13.37 7.95
CA LEU A 279 2.67 12.38 8.56
C LEU A 279 3.24 11.87 9.90
N GLN A 280 4.54 11.57 9.99
CA GLN A 280 5.20 11.20 11.27
C GLN A 280 4.95 12.25 12.34
N LEU A 281 5.28 13.50 12.03
CA LEU A 281 5.09 14.64 12.92
C LEU A 281 3.65 14.74 13.39
N SER A 282 2.70 14.70 12.46
CA SER A 282 1.28 14.82 12.75
C SER A 282 0.75 13.69 13.62
N THR A 283 1.05 12.44 13.27
CA THR A 283 0.38 11.27 13.88
C THR A 283 1.05 10.77 15.15
N CYS A 284 2.34 11.08 15.37
CA CYS A 284 3.12 10.46 16.45
C CYS A 284 3.67 11.44 17.47
N TYR A 285 3.66 12.73 17.12
CA TYR A 285 4.03 13.80 18.03
C TYR A 285 2.83 14.72 18.27
N CYS A 286 2.29 15.38 17.23
CA CYS A 286 1.22 16.36 17.40
C CYS A 286 -0.07 15.74 17.97
N ALA A 287 -0.54 14.63 17.40
CA ALA A 287 -1.76 13.96 17.86
C ALA A 287 -1.65 13.40 19.29
N GLU A 288 -0.43 13.08 19.74
CA GLU A 288 -0.14 12.51 21.06
C GLU A 288 0.40 13.56 22.06
N ASN A 289 0.45 14.84 21.66
CA ASN A 289 0.99 15.95 22.46
C ASN A 289 2.45 15.79 22.95
N ARG A 290 3.28 14.98 22.28
CA ARG A 290 4.69 14.69 22.66
C ARG A 290 5.67 15.76 22.20
N CYS A 291 5.38 17.03 22.51
CA CYS A 291 6.18 18.17 22.05
C CYS A 291 7.59 18.20 22.68
N ASP A 292 7.72 17.66 23.89
CA ASP A 292 8.95 17.49 24.66
C ASP A 292 9.89 16.44 24.07
N GLU A 293 9.39 15.53 23.24
CA GLU A 293 10.19 14.53 22.52
C GLU A 293 10.43 14.92 21.05
N CYS A 294 9.53 15.72 20.48
CA CYS A 294 9.59 16.17 19.10
C CYS A 294 10.73 17.16 18.85
N GLY A 295 11.55 16.95 17.81
CA GLY A 295 12.62 17.89 17.44
C GLY A 295 12.13 19.31 17.19
N LEU A 296 10.99 19.48 16.50
CA LEU A 296 10.38 20.80 16.29
C LEU A 296 9.77 21.36 17.58
N GLY A 297 9.05 20.52 18.34
CA GLY A 297 8.43 20.93 19.59
C GLY A 297 9.45 21.41 20.63
N LYS A 298 10.61 20.76 20.73
CA LYS A 298 11.74 21.18 21.56
C LYS A 298 12.31 22.54 21.15
N MET A 299 12.34 22.85 19.85
CA MET A 299 12.83 24.16 19.38
C MET A 299 11.86 25.29 19.73
N ILE A 300 10.55 25.01 19.77
CA ILE A 300 9.52 26.05 19.96
C ILE A 300 9.14 26.22 21.44
N TYR A 301 9.01 25.12 22.19
CA TYR A 301 8.35 25.11 23.51
C TYR A 301 9.26 24.80 24.68
N LYS A 302 10.52 24.44 24.43
CA LYS A 302 11.44 24.17 25.54
C LYS A 302 11.80 25.52 26.16
N LYS A 303 11.25 25.76 27.35
CA LYS A 303 11.79 26.75 28.29
C LYS A 303 13.12 26.21 28.82
N ASP A 304 14.12 27.08 28.90
CA ASP A 304 15.37 26.83 29.63
C ASP A 304 15.10 26.29 31.05
#